data_AF-A0A800CHR6-F1
#
_entry.id   AF-A0A800CHR6-F1
#
_cell.length_a   1.000
_cell.length_b   1.000
_cell.length_c   1.000
_cell.angle_alpha   90.00
_cell.angle_beta   90.00
_cell.angle_gamma   90.00
#
_symmetry.space_group_name_H-M   'P 1'
#
loop_
_entity.id
_entity.type
_entity.pdbx_description
1 polymer ?
#
loop_
_entity_poly.entity_id
_entity_poly.type
_entity_poly.pdbx_seq_one_letter_code
_entity_poly.pdbx_strand_id
1 'polypeptide(L)'
;AARCFGFMGMNFLNDILILNGSGVGGGSLVYASTHIQPPEHFYEAEEWRDLADWKAELAPHYATANRMLGTTENPKFWPADEILYQIATELGREDTFTPTPVGIYFGEPGEDASDPYFDGEGPVRTGCIFCGGCMVGCRYNAKNTLDKNYLYFAEKNGAEVRAEANVVAIRPLYGPQPDNARYEIIYEKTTDWFFKRRSSVRAQNVILSAGVLGTVNLLLKCRDELRTLPRLSSRLGRMVRSNSEALLGSTARHGNVDYSQGVAITSHFWIDDVTSVEPVRYPRGSSFIRNITLPVVDMEGGFWRRLGRVLLNGLQNPYDLLKVRLLPDWARDSTILLIMQTIENRLHLKRGRNLFTLWRKGLVTEQDTHVPVPAVIAAGRQVFDRFAELTDGIQGASLNDVLLSTPTTAHILGGCGIGADASSGVVDTKHEVFNYPGMYVVDGSVIPANLGVNPSLTITALAERAMSLTPPKEEAEEVRPLTAPAGLPQPRSLPDPKKQALTFAAIAGIIGVVLFAWLKKR
;
A
#
# COMPACT_ATOMS: atom_id res chain seq x y z
N ALA A 1 6.80 9.03 -24.55
CA ALA A 1 5.72 9.95 -25.00
C ALA A 1 4.56 10.05 -24.02
N ALA A 2 4.05 8.96 -23.41
CA ALA A 2 2.79 9.06 -22.66
C ALA A 2 2.83 9.71 -21.25
N ARG A 3 3.98 9.79 -20.55
CA ARG A 3 4.14 10.41 -19.20
C ARG A 3 2.95 10.17 -18.25
N CYS A 4 2.49 8.93 -18.14
CA CYS A 4 1.39 8.56 -17.24
C CYS A 4 1.86 8.53 -15.78
N PHE A 5 2.04 9.69 -15.14
CA PHE A 5 2.34 9.84 -13.71
C PHE A 5 1.10 9.62 -12.84
N GLY A 6 0.30 8.60 -13.17
CA GLY A 6 -0.91 8.28 -12.43
C GLY A 6 -0.63 7.99 -10.96
N PHE A 7 -1.64 8.18 -10.13
CA PHE A 7 -1.54 8.02 -8.68
C PHE A 7 -1.80 6.60 -8.19
N MET A 8 -2.09 5.66 -9.10
CA MET A 8 -2.26 4.23 -8.82
C MET A 8 -1.13 3.44 -9.48
N GLY A 9 -0.39 2.68 -8.67
CA GLY A 9 0.72 1.84 -9.08
C GLY A 9 0.41 0.35 -8.98
N MET A 10 1.01 -0.43 -9.88
CA MET A 10 0.96 -1.89 -9.91
C MET A 10 2.40 -2.41 -9.93
N ASN A 11 2.82 -3.08 -8.87
CA ASN A 11 4.20 -3.58 -8.72
C ASN A 11 4.21 -5.10 -8.89
N PHE A 12 4.75 -5.55 -10.01
CA PHE A 12 4.94 -6.98 -10.29
C PHE A 12 6.24 -7.45 -9.66
N LEU A 13 6.12 -8.25 -8.60
CA LEU A 13 7.23 -9.00 -8.03
C LEU A 13 7.16 -10.46 -8.52
N ASN A 14 8.06 -11.33 -8.05
CA ASN A 14 8.15 -12.70 -8.57
C ASN A 14 6.91 -13.51 -8.21
N ASP A 15 6.42 -13.31 -6.98
CA ASP A 15 5.43 -14.19 -6.35
C ASP A 15 4.17 -13.44 -5.92
N ILE A 16 4.08 -12.13 -6.19
CA ILE A 16 2.93 -11.30 -5.82
C ILE A 16 2.81 -10.06 -6.70
N LEU A 17 1.57 -9.64 -6.96
CA LEU A 17 1.24 -8.34 -7.53
C LEU A 17 0.75 -7.41 -6.42
N ILE A 18 1.34 -6.23 -6.30
CA ILE A 18 1.00 -5.28 -5.23
C ILE A 18 0.45 -3.99 -5.81
N LEU A 19 -0.74 -3.60 -5.35
CA LEU A 19 -1.38 -2.32 -5.67
C LEU A 19 -0.96 -1.26 -4.66
N ASN A 20 -0.63 -0.04 -5.11
CA ASN A 20 -0.27 1.05 -4.21
C ASN A 20 -0.71 2.42 -4.73
N GLY A 21 -0.82 3.38 -3.80
CA GLY A 21 -0.97 4.80 -4.14
C GLY A 21 0.39 5.50 -4.30
N SER A 22 0.45 6.49 -5.19
CA SER A 22 1.63 7.35 -5.40
C SER A 22 1.21 8.80 -5.57
N GLY A 23 1.60 9.65 -4.62
CA GLY A 23 1.26 11.07 -4.60
C GLY A 23 1.35 11.65 -3.19
N VAL A 24 1.15 12.95 -3.03
CA VAL A 24 0.99 13.58 -1.72
C VAL A 24 -0.28 13.03 -1.07
N GLY A 25 -0.15 12.30 0.03
CA GLY A 25 -1.22 11.52 0.65
C GLY A 25 -1.14 10.01 0.42
N GLY A 26 -0.24 9.53 -0.45
CA GLY A 26 0.09 8.11 -0.61
C GLY A 26 -1.11 7.21 -0.93
N GLY A 27 -1.24 6.11 -0.18
CA GLY A 27 -2.34 5.14 -0.34
C GLY A 27 -3.73 5.73 -0.12
N SER A 28 -3.87 6.79 0.68
CA SER A 28 -5.18 7.38 0.97
C SER A 28 -5.87 7.94 -0.28
N LEU A 29 -5.11 8.28 -1.33
CA LEU A 29 -5.65 8.74 -2.61
C LEU A 29 -6.46 7.63 -3.32
N VAL A 30 -6.06 6.36 -3.15
CA VAL A 30 -6.59 5.19 -3.89
C VAL A 30 -7.28 4.14 -3.03
N TYR A 31 -7.19 4.21 -1.69
CA TYR A 31 -7.85 3.22 -0.83
C TYR A 31 -9.38 3.39 -0.77
N ALA A 32 -10.08 2.44 -0.18
CA ALA A 32 -11.52 2.53 0.06
C ALA A 32 -11.90 3.41 1.27
N SER A 33 -10.94 3.74 2.14
CA SER A 33 -11.12 4.48 3.41
C SER A 33 -11.83 3.70 4.52
N THR A 34 -11.79 2.36 4.48
CA THR A 34 -12.35 1.49 5.53
C THR A 34 -11.43 1.42 6.74
N HIS A 35 -11.98 1.59 7.94
CA HIS A 35 -11.24 1.74 9.21
C HIS A 35 -11.70 0.73 10.26
N ILE A 36 -11.53 -0.56 9.98
CA ILE A 36 -11.89 -1.64 10.91
C ILE A 36 -10.68 -1.94 11.81
N GLN A 37 -10.93 -2.13 13.11
CA GLN A 37 -9.91 -2.57 14.05
C GLN A 37 -9.67 -4.08 13.92
N PRO A 38 -8.41 -4.54 14.02
CA PRO A 38 -8.09 -5.96 13.92
C PRO A 38 -8.60 -6.75 15.14
N PRO A 39 -8.93 -8.04 14.97
CA PRO A 39 -9.25 -8.94 16.08
C PRO A 39 -8.08 -9.22 17.04
N GLU A 40 -8.37 -9.94 18.12
CA GLU A 40 -7.44 -10.21 19.23
C GLU A 40 -6.11 -10.83 18.78
N HIS A 41 -6.16 -11.75 17.82
CA HIS A 41 -4.99 -12.50 17.34
C HIS A 41 -3.85 -11.60 16.84
N PHE A 42 -4.17 -10.38 16.40
CA PHE A 42 -3.17 -9.40 15.97
C PHE A 42 -2.30 -8.92 17.14
N TYR A 43 -2.92 -8.64 18.28
CA TYR A 43 -2.23 -8.15 19.47
C TYR A 43 -1.40 -9.27 20.12
N GLU A 44 -1.85 -10.51 19.99
CA GLU A 44 -1.20 -11.72 20.53
C GLU A 44 -0.17 -12.36 19.58
N ALA A 45 0.13 -11.72 18.45
CA ALA A 45 1.07 -12.26 17.46
C ALA A 45 2.45 -12.54 18.07
N GLU A 46 3.02 -13.71 17.73
CA GLU A 46 4.29 -14.22 18.30
C GLU A 46 5.45 -13.22 18.16
N GLU A 47 5.43 -12.42 17.10
CA GLU A 47 6.48 -11.46 16.75
C GLU A 47 6.68 -10.35 17.77
N TRP A 48 5.64 -9.99 18.52
CA TRP A 48 5.69 -8.80 19.38
C TRP A 48 4.90 -8.91 20.69
N ARG A 49 4.09 -9.94 20.90
CA ARG A 49 3.22 -10.08 22.09
C ARG A 49 3.95 -9.91 23.43
N ASP A 50 5.23 -10.28 23.49
CA ASP A 50 6.03 -10.25 24.72
C ASP A 50 6.70 -8.88 24.97
N LEU A 51 6.52 -7.91 24.05
CA LEU A 51 7.14 -6.58 24.13
C LEU A 51 6.28 -5.56 24.90
N ALA A 52 4.95 -5.69 24.84
CA ALA A 52 3.99 -4.82 25.51
C ALA A 52 2.58 -5.42 25.47
N ASP A 53 1.67 -4.88 26.29
CA ASP A 53 0.22 -5.09 26.13
C ASP A 53 -0.29 -4.19 24.98
N TRP A 54 -0.15 -4.68 23.75
CA TRP A 54 -0.43 -3.91 22.55
C TRP A 54 -1.88 -3.47 22.40
N LYS A 55 -2.82 -4.25 22.95
CA LYS A 55 -4.24 -3.89 22.89
C LYS A 55 -4.53 -2.69 23.78
N ALA A 56 -4.07 -2.72 25.03
CA ALA A 56 -4.21 -1.59 25.94
C ALA A 56 -3.40 -0.38 25.44
N GLU A 57 -2.19 -0.61 24.93
CA GLU A 57 -1.30 0.45 24.49
C GLU A 57 -1.83 1.17 23.22
N LEU A 58 -2.40 0.44 22.25
CA LEU A 58 -2.91 1.05 21.02
C LEU A 58 -4.32 1.63 21.13
N ALA A 59 -5.12 1.24 22.13
CA ALA A 59 -6.48 1.72 22.31
C ALA A 59 -6.65 3.27 22.23
N PRO A 60 -5.88 4.09 22.98
CA PRO A 60 -5.99 5.55 22.87
C PRO A 60 -5.58 6.07 21.48
N HIS A 61 -4.62 5.42 20.83
CA HIS A 61 -4.12 5.82 19.52
C HIS A 61 -5.10 5.46 18.39
N TYR A 62 -5.87 4.38 18.54
CA TYR A 62 -7.01 4.11 17.66
C TYR A 62 -8.09 5.19 17.79
N ALA A 63 -8.36 5.69 18.99
CA ALA A 63 -9.31 6.79 19.18
C ALA A 63 -8.83 8.06 18.46
N THR A 64 -7.56 8.43 18.61
CA THR A 64 -6.96 9.56 17.89
C THR A 64 -6.99 9.34 16.38
N ALA A 65 -6.60 8.16 15.91
CA ALA A 65 -6.62 7.81 14.49
C ALA A 65 -8.04 7.91 13.91
N ASN A 66 -9.05 7.40 14.61
CA ASN A 66 -10.45 7.48 14.16
C ASN A 66 -10.94 8.92 14.05
N ARG A 67 -10.63 9.77 15.03
CA ARG A 67 -10.92 11.22 14.98
C ARG A 67 -10.21 11.86 13.79
N MET A 68 -8.91 11.66 13.67
CA MET A 68 -8.09 12.30 12.64
C MET A 68 -8.47 11.89 11.21
N LEU A 69 -8.82 10.62 11.02
CA LEU A 69 -9.27 10.10 9.74
C LEU A 69 -10.75 10.44 9.45
N GLY A 70 -11.48 11.04 10.39
CA GLY A 70 -12.89 11.42 10.21
C GLY A 70 -13.79 10.19 10.03
N THR A 71 -13.57 9.17 10.85
CA THR A 71 -14.22 7.87 10.70
C THR A 71 -15.69 7.96 11.11
N THR A 72 -16.57 7.58 10.18
CA THR A 72 -18.02 7.58 10.35
C THR A 72 -18.59 6.26 9.82
N GLU A 73 -19.63 5.72 10.45
CA GLU A 73 -20.31 4.53 9.92
C GLU A 73 -20.98 4.83 8.58
N ASN A 74 -20.87 3.89 7.64
CA ASN A 74 -21.59 3.97 6.38
C ASN A 74 -23.12 3.95 6.64
N PRO A 75 -23.88 4.99 6.24
CA PRO A 75 -25.28 5.14 6.62
C PRO A 75 -26.24 4.33 5.77
N LYS A 76 -25.77 3.71 4.68
CA LYS A 76 -26.63 3.11 3.66
C LYS A 76 -26.03 1.88 3.00
N PHE A 77 -26.82 0.82 2.93
CA PHE A 77 -26.54 -0.39 2.14
C PHE A 77 -27.09 -0.29 0.70
N TRP A 78 -26.52 -1.14 -0.16
CA TRP A 78 -26.73 -1.22 -1.59
C TRP A 78 -26.92 -2.68 -2.02
N PRO A 79 -27.28 -2.98 -3.28
CA PRO A 79 -27.64 -4.33 -3.69
C PRO A 79 -26.60 -5.41 -3.38
N ALA A 80 -25.30 -5.11 -3.51
CA ALA A 80 -24.23 -6.04 -3.15
C ALA A 80 -24.23 -6.40 -1.64
N ASP A 81 -24.61 -5.45 -0.78
CA ASP A 81 -24.69 -5.65 0.66
C ASP A 81 -25.86 -6.57 1.03
N GLU A 82 -27.00 -6.43 0.35
CA GLU A 82 -28.17 -7.30 0.56
C GLU A 82 -27.85 -8.76 0.24
N ILE A 83 -27.09 -8.99 -0.84
CA ILE A 83 -26.62 -10.33 -1.23
C ILE A 83 -25.65 -10.87 -0.19
N LEU A 84 -24.68 -10.07 0.28
CA LEU A 84 -23.75 -10.51 1.31
C LEU A 84 -24.44 -10.77 2.66
N TYR A 85 -25.45 -9.97 3.02
CA TYR A 85 -26.26 -10.22 4.22
C TYR A 85 -27.04 -11.53 4.12
N GLN A 86 -27.61 -11.82 2.94
CA GLN A 86 -28.25 -13.11 2.68
C GLN A 86 -27.24 -14.26 2.86
N ILE A 87 -26.04 -14.15 2.29
CA ILE A 87 -25.00 -15.18 2.43
C ILE A 87 -24.56 -15.33 3.88
N ALA A 88 -24.36 -14.23 4.61
CA ALA A 88 -24.06 -14.26 6.04
C ALA A 88 -25.14 -15.00 6.83
N THR A 89 -26.42 -14.77 6.52
CA THR A 89 -27.56 -15.48 7.14
C THR A 89 -27.55 -16.98 6.79
N GLU A 90 -27.28 -17.34 5.54
CA GLU A 90 -27.15 -18.74 5.10
C GLU A 90 -26.01 -19.48 5.82
N LEU A 91 -24.96 -18.75 6.22
CA LEU A 91 -23.82 -19.27 6.97
C LEU A 91 -24.01 -19.21 8.50
N GLY A 92 -25.07 -18.59 9.00
CA GLY A 92 -25.29 -18.36 10.44
C GLY A 92 -24.28 -17.37 11.05
N ARG A 93 -23.86 -16.36 10.29
CA ARG A 93 -22.87 -15.33 10.65
C ARG A 93 -23.44 -13.90 10.52
N GLU A 94 -24.76 -13.76 10.47
CA GLU A 94 -25.45 -12.47 10.35
C GLU A 94 -25.17 -11.50 11.51
N ASP A 95 -24.80 -12.03 12.68
CA ASP A 95 -24.39 -11.26 13.85
C ASP A 95 -23.06 -10.50 13.65
N THR A 96 -22.24 -10.96 12.71
CA THR A 96 -20.97 -10.32 12.35
C THR A 96 -21.10 -9.33 11.19
N PHE A 97 -22.28 -9.22 10.57
CA PHE A 97 -22.53 -8.32 9.46
C PHE A 97 -22.73 -6.90 9.97
N THR A 98 -21.84 -5.98 9.56
CA THR A 98 -21.84 -4.59 10.03
C THR A 98 -21.66 -3.61 8.88
N PRO A 99 -22.24 -2.39 8.96
CA PRO A 99 -21.82 -1.29 8.10
C PRO A 99 -20.34 -0.97 8.36
N THR A 100 -19.61 -0.63 7.31
CA THR A 100 -18.19 -0.31 7.45
C THR A 100 -17.99 1.08 8.07
N PRO A 101 -17.09 1.22 9.06
CA PRO A 101 -16.56 2.52 9.46
C PRO A 101 -15.64 3.05 8.35
N VAL A 102 -15.91 4.26 7.85
CA VAL A 102 -15.19 4.86 6.72
C VAL A 102 -14.79 6.32 6.94
N GLY A 103 -13.64 6.72 6.39
CA GLY A 103 -13.17 8.12 6.36
C GLY A 103 -13.84 8.97 5.28
N ILE A 104 -15.18 9.07 5.31
CA ILE A 104 -16.00 9.75 4.30
C ILE A 104 -17.01 10.67 4.99
N TYR A 105 -17.07 11.92 4.52
CA TYR A 105 -18.09 12.86 4.98
C TYR A 105 -19.41 12.61 4.26
N PHE A 106 -20.47 12.28 4.99
CA PHE A 106 -21.78 12.01 4.40
C PHE A 106 -22.60 13.28 4.20
N GLY A 107 -22.83 14.11 5.23
CA GLY A 107 -23.47 15.43 5.13
C GLY A 107 -24.74 15.47 4.26
N GLU A 108 -25.08 16.65 3.76
CA GLU A 108 -26.04 16.80 2.67
C GLU A 108 -25.35 16.49 1.33
N PRO A 109 -25.84 15.54 0.52
CA PRO A 109 -25.15 15.10 -0.69
C PRO A 109 -24.87 16.23 -1.68
N GLY A 110 -23.58 16.44 -1.98
CA GLY A 110 -23.14 17.48 -2.92
C GLY A 110 -23.07 18.90 -2.34
N GLU A 111 -23.46 19.09 -1.08
CA GLU A 111 -23.37 20.39 -0.41
C GLU A 111 -22.09 20.52 0.42
N ASP A 112 -21.51 21.72 0.38
CA ASP A 112 -20.33 22.06 1.17
C ASP A 112 -20.70 22.31 2.63
N ALA A 113 -19.86 21.81 3.53
CA ALA A 113 -19.90 22.08 4.96
C ALA A 113 -18.52 22.56 5.42
N SER A 114 -18.52 23.51 6.36
CA SER A 114 -17.33 23.85 7.12
C SER A 114 -16.78 22.61 7.82
N ASP A 115 -15.49 22.61 8.13
CA ASP A 115 -14.78 21.47 8.70
C ASP A 115 -15.60 20.65 9.71
N PRO A 116 -16.00 19.42 9.34
CA PRO A 116 -16.86 18.58 10.17
C PRO A 116 -16.10 17.74 11.19
N TYR A 117 -14.76 17.79 11.23
CA TYR A 117 -13.94 16.86 12.02
C TYR A 117 -13.02 17.52 13.05
N PHE A 118 -12.59 18.76 12.81
CA PHE A 118 -11.51 19.40 13.58
C PHE A 118 -11.93 20.76 14.17
N ASP A 119 -13.17 20.85 14.63
CA ASP A 119 -13.70 22.02 15.36
C ASP A 119 -13.58 23.34 14.57
N GLY A 120 -13.62 23.26 13.24
CA GLY A 120 -13.55 24.42 12.34
C GLY A 120 -12.15 24.72 11.81
N GLU A 121 -11.11 24.03 12.27
CA GLU A 121 -9.71 24.31 11.94
C GLU A 121 -9.23 23.62 10.65
N GLY A 122 -9.96 22.62 10.17
CA GLY A 122 -9.68 21.86 8.96
C GLY A 122 -10.25 22.47 7.67
N PRO A 123 -10.05 21.80 6.52
CA PRO A 123 -10.59 22.26 5.26
C PRO A 123 -12.07 21.91 5.09
N VAL A 124 -12.79 22.67 4.25
CA VAL A 124 -14.16 22.39 3.81
C VAL A 124 -14.30 20.96 3.27
N ARG A 125 -15.46 20.35 3.51
CA ARG A 125 -15.86 19.06 2.97
C ARG A 125 -17.19 19.18 2.24
N THR A 126 -17.44 18.27 1.30
CA THR A 126 -18.68 18.23 0.54
C THR A 126 -19.34 16.87 0.79
N GLY A 127 -20.65 16.84 1.02
CA GLY A 127 -21.36 15.60 1.34
C GLY A 127 -21.26 14.55 0.23
N CYS A 128 -21.08 13.28 0.63
CA CYS A 128 -20.90 12.17 -0.30
C CYS A 128 -22.14 11.92 -1.16
N ILE A 129 -21.96 11.85 -2.48
CA ILE A 129 -23.02 11.54 -3.43
C ILE A 129 -23.10 10.04 -3.78
N PHE A 130 -22.41 9.17 -3.03
CA PHE A 130 -22.42 7.71 -3.20
C PHE A 130 -22.10 7.23 -4.63
N CYS A 131 -21.11 7.85 -5.28
CA CYS A 131 -20.77 7.54 -6.66
C CYS A 131 -19.87 6.32 -6.87
N GLY A 132 -19.39 5.65 -5.81
CA GLY A 132 -18.44 4.53 -5.88
C GLY A 132 -16.99 4.93 -6.17
N GLY A 133 -16.71 6.24 -6.29
CA GLY A 133 -15.45 6.78 -6.81
C GLY A 133 -14.26 6.79 -5.85
N CYS A 134 -14.32 6.13 -4.70
CA CYS A 134 -13.32 6.30 -3.63
C CYS A 134 -11.92 5.87 -4.06
N MET A 135 -11.79 4.73 -4.76
CA MET A 135 -10.49 4.15 -5.13
C MET A 135 -9.83 4.78 -6.37
N VAL A 136 -10.57 5.58 -7.13
CA VAL A 136 -10.09 6.28 -8.34
C VAL A 136 -9.87 7.77 -8.09
N GLY A 137 -9.71 8.17 -6.82
CA GLY A 137 -9.65 9.56 -6.38
C GLY A 137 -11.04 10.19 -6.30
N CYS A 138 -11.45 10.57 -5.09
CA CYS A 138 -12.73 11.25 -4.87
C CYS A 138 -12.71 12.64 -5.51
N ARG A 139 -13.58 12.86 -6.51
CA ARG A 139 -13.70 14.14 -7.25
C ARG A 139 -14.62 15.16 -6.58
N TYR A 140 -15.34 14.72 -5.55
CA TYR A 140 -16.41 15.49 -4.89
C TYR A 140 -16.03 15.89 -3.47
N ASN A 141 -14.74 15.91 -3.14
CA ASN A 141 -14.23 16.36 -1.84
C ASN A 141 -14.73 15.63 -0.57
N ALA A 142 -15.60 14.62 -0.67
CA ALA A 142 -16.17 13.89 0.48
C ALA A 142 -15.19 12.99 1.24
N LYS A 143 -14.22 12.39 0.53
CA LYS A 143 -13.24 11.48 1.12
C LYS A 143 -12.18 12.26 1.91
N ASN A 144 -11.96 11.89 3.17
CA ASN A 144 -11.02 12.52 4.09
C ASN A 144 -9.60 11.95 3.91
N THR A 145 -9.00 12.25 2.76
CA THR A 145 -7.64 11.82 2.40
C THR A 145 -6.56 12.54 3.23
N LEU A 146 -5.34 11.99 3.24
CA LEU A 146 -4.28 12.48 4.13
C LEU A 146 -3.83 13.92 3.84
N ASP A 147 -3.94 14.36 2.58
CA ASP A 147 -3.74 15.76 2.15
C ASP A 147 -4.73 16.74 2.78
N LYS A 148 -5.84 16.25 3.35
CA LYS A 148 -6.89 17.08 3.94
C LYS A 148 -6.99 16.97 5.46
N ASN A 149 -6.21 16.08 6.08
CA ASN A 149 -6.14 15.95 7.54
C ASN A 149 -4.69 16.13 8.03
N TYR A 150 -3.94 15.05 8.30
CA TYR A 150 -2.57 15.08 8.80
C TYR A 150 -1.64 16.00 8.03
N LEU A 151 -1.59 15.91 6.69
CA LEU A 151 -0.69 16.76 5.91
C LEU A 151 -1.17 18.22 5.87
N TYR A 152 -2.49 18.45 5.85
CA TYR A 152 -3.04 19.80 5.94
C TYR A 152 -2.58 20.51 7.21
N PHE A 153 -2.68 19.83 8.37
CA PHE A 153 -2.21 20.40 9.63
C PHE A 153 -0.69 20.45 9.73
N ALA A 154 0.04 19.49 9.15
CA ALA A 154 1.49 19.55 9.10
C ALA A 154 1.96 20.80 8.35
N GLU A 155 1.40 21.08 7.17
CA GLU A 155 1.74 22.27 6.38
C GLU A 155 1.29 23.57 7.09
N LYS A 156 0.10 23.58 7.69
CA LYS A 156 -0.39 24.71 8.51
C LYS A 156 0.57 25.03 9.67
N ASN A 157 1.22 24.00 10.23
CA ASN A 157 2.22 24.13 11.29
C ASN A 157 3.68 24.27 10.76
N GLY A 158 3.86 24.53 9.47
CA GLY A 158 5.15 24.89 8.89
C GLY A 158 5.98 23.74 8.29
N ALA A 159 5.42 22.53 8.18
CA ALA A 159 6.07 21.45 7.42
C ALA A 159 6.08 21.79 5.92
N GLU A 160 7.15 21.42 5.22
CA GLU A 160 7.28 21.60 3.77
C GLU A 160 7.10 20.27 3.04
N VAL A 161 6.10 20.16 2.17
CA VAL A 161 5.90 18.98 1.31
C VAL A 161 6.60 19.16 -0.03
N ARG A 162 7.61 18.32 -0.30
CA ARG A 162 8.34 18.30 -1.59
C ARG A 162 7.90 17.12 -2.46
N ALA A 163 6.92 17.36 -3.33
CA ALA A 163 6.47 16.36 -4.31
C ALA A 163 7.59 15.99 -5.31
N GLU A 164 7.43 14.83 -5.97
CA GLU A 164 8.34 14.33 -7.02
C GLU A 164 9.79 14.05 -6.55
N ALA A 165 10.04 14.04 -5.24
CA ALA A 165 11.34 13.78 -4.63
C ALA A 165 11.47 12.31 -4.19
N ASN A 166 12.04 11.46 -5.05
CA ASN A 166 12.28 10.05 -4.72
C ASN A 166 13.61 9.87 -4.00
N VAL A 167 13.58 9.52 -2.72
CA VAL A 167 14.78 9.24 -1.93
C VAL A 167 15.47 7.98 -2.43
N VAL A 168 16.77 8.06 -2.67
CA VAL A 168 17.58 6.97 -3.25
C VAL A 168 18.73 6.49 -2.38
N ALA A 169 19.09 7.26 -1.36
CA ALA A 169 20.13 6.91 -0.38
C ALA A 169 19.96 7.73 0.92
N ILE A 170 20.33 7.10 2.04
CA ILE A 170 20.50 7.74 3.35
C ILE A 170 21.93 7.47 3.82
N ARG A 171 22.60 8.51 4.32
CA ARG A 171 23.99 8.43 4.79
C ARG A 171 24.13 9.02 6.20
N PRO A 172 24.65 8.26 7.18
CA PRO A 172 25.04 8.82 8.47
C PRO A 172 26.18 9.82 8.34
N LEU A 173 26.13 10.89 9.12
CA LEU A 173 27.16 11.91 9.26
C LEU A 173 27.78 11.76 10.65
N TYR A 174 29.05 11.37 10.69
CA TYR A 174 29.75 11.09 11.94
C TYR A 174 30.52 12.31 12.44
N GLY A 175 30.58 12.46 13.76
CA GLY A 175 31.23 13.58 14.43
C GLY A 175 30.43 14.89 14.33
N PRO A 176 30.91 15.95 14.99
CA PRO A 176 30.23 17.24 15.03
C PRO A 176 30.00 17.82 13.63
N GLN A 177 28.80 18.30 13.35
CA GLN A 177 28.43 18.97 12.11
C GLN A 177 28.01 20.42 12.39
N PRO A 178 28.29 21.39 11.49
CA PRO A 178 27.92 22.79 11.72
C PRO A 178 26.41 23.05 11.90
N ASP A 179 25.58 22.19 11.32
CA ASP A 179 24.12 22.22 11.36
C ASP A 179 23.53 21.15 12.31
N ASN A 180 24.38 20.51 13.12
CA ASN A 180 24.05 19.38 13.99
C ASN A 180 23.41 18.18 13.26
N ALA A 181 23.50 18.11 11.93
CA ALA A 181 22.88 17.04 11.17
C ALA A 181 23.53 15.68 11.45
N ARG A 182 22.69 14.65 11.58
CA ARG A 182 23.12 13.25 11.76
C ARG A 182 23.03 12.45 10.47
N TYR A 183 22.22 12.90 9.52
CA TYR A 183 21.97 12.19 8.28
C TYR A 183 21.98 13.14 7.07
N GLU A 184 22.47 12.65 5.94
CA GLU A 184 22.22 13.22 4.63
C GLU A 184 21.29 12.29 3.83
N ILE A 185 20.27 12.88 3.22
CA ILE A 185 19.23 12.21 2.45
C ILE A 185 19.37 12.67 1.01
N ILE A 186 19.63 11.73 0.11
CA ILE A 186 19.81 12.01 -1.31
C ILE A 186 18.56 11.56 -2.04
N TYR A 187 18.00 12.45 -2.85
CA TYR A 187 16.80 12.18 -3.63
C TYR A 187 16.98 12.64 -5.07
N GLU A 188 16.13 12.08 -5.94
CA GLU A 188 16.12 12.38 -7.36
C GLU A 188 14.72 12.79 -7.82
N LYS A 189 14.66 13.72 -8.79
CA LYS A 189 13.38 14.15 -9.35
C LYS A 189 12.77 13.06 -10.24
N THR A 190 11.57 12.59 -9.91
CA THR A 190 10.92 11.47 -10.61
C THR A 190 10.44 11.81 -12.02
N THR A 191 10.13 13.07 -12.28
CA THR A 191 9.59 13.52 -13.58
C THR A 191 10.64 13.76 -14.65
N ASP A 192 11.92 13.74 -14.28
CA ASP A 192 13.04 13.89 -15.22
C ASP A 192 13.17 12.63 -16.10
N TRP A 193 13.62 12.82 -17.34
CA TRP A 193 13.49 11.81 -18.39
C TRP A 193 14.53 10.67 -18.27
N PHE A 194 15.79 10.96 -18.61
CA PHE A 194 16.88 9.97 -18.58
C PHE A 194 17.90 10.26 -17.48
N PHE A 195 18.22 11.54 -17.30
CA PHE A 195 19.14 12.00 -16.28
C PHE A 195 18.35 12.67 -15.17
N LYS A 196 18.11 11.91 -14.11
CA LYS A 196 17.38 12.42 -12.96
C LYS A 196 18.27 13.37 -12.17
N ARG A 197 17.83 14.62 -12.02
CA ARG A 197 18.52 15.58 -11.16
C ARG A 197 18.52 15.06 -9.74
N ARG A 198 19.70 15.05 -9.12
CA ARG A 198 19.91 14.65 -7.74
C ARG A 198 20.13 15.86 -6.86
N SER A 199 19.54 15.82 -5.69
CA SER A 199 19.70 16.82 -4.63
C SER A 199 19.88 16.10 -3.30
N SER A 200 20.33 16.82 -2.28
CA SER A 200 20.38 16.30 -0.92
C SER A 200 19.87 17.31 0.09
N VAL A 201 19.36 16.78 1.20
CA VAL A 201 19.05 17.53 2.42
C VAL A 201 19.75 16.86 3.60
N ARG A 202 20.00 17.65 4.65
CA ARG A 202 20.63 17.17 5.89
C ARG A 202 19.62 17.27 7.02
N ALA A 203 19.60 16.29 7.91
CA ALA A 203 18.62 16.21 8.97
C ALA A 203 19.23 15.65 10.26
N GLN A 204 18.67 16.06 11.39
CA GLN A 204 18.97 15.50 12.71
C GLN A 204 18.23 14.18 12.92
N ASN A 205 16.99 14.10 12.47
CA ASN A 205 16.13 12.92 12.53
C ASN A 205 15.62 12.56 11.14
N VAL A 206 15.39 11.27 10.90
CA VAL A 206 14.85 10.73 9.65
C VAL A 206 13.73 9.77 9.97
N ILE A 207 12.52 10.04 9.48
CA ILE A 207 11.37 9.14 9.60
C ILE A 207 11.13 8.53 8.21
N LEU A 208 11.22 7.20 8.12
CA LEU A 208 10.88 6.47 6.92
C LEU A 208 9.40 6.09 6.95
N SER A 209 8.64 6.65 6.00
CA SER A 209 7.21 6.39 5.81
C SER A 209 6.87 6.18 4.33
N ALA A 210 7.73 5.46 3.61
CA ALA A 210 7.59 5.23 2.16
C ALA A 210 6.71 4.01 1.82
N GLY A 211 5.98 3.49 2.80
CA GLY A 211 5.25 2.23 2.72
C GLY A 211 6.20 1.04 2.65
N VAL A 212 5.65 -0.18 2.74
CA VAL A 212 6.46 -1.41 2.77
C VAL A 212 7.47 -1.48 1.62
N LEU A 213 7.01 -1.28 0.39
CA LEU A 213 7.87 -1.38 -0.78
C LEU A 213 8.96 -0.31 -0.82
N GLY A 214 8.62 0.94 -0.51
CA GLY A 214 9.56 2.05 -0.56
C GLY A 214 10.60 1.96 0.55
N THR A 215 10.16 1.77 1.79
CA THR A 215 11.00 1.73 2.98
C THR A 215 11.94 0.53 2.94
N VAL A 216 11.42 -0.68 2.73
CA VAL A 216 12.24 -1.90 2.71
C VAL A 216 13.24 -1.85 1.54
N ASN A 217 12.83 -1.41 0.35
CA ASN A 217 13.73 -1.29 -0.80
C ASN A 217 14.86 -0.27 -0.54
N LEU A 218 14.54 0.90 0.04
CA LEU A 218 15.54 1.93 0.34
C LEU A 218 16.55 1.43 1.37
N LEU A 219 16.09 0.83 2.46
CA LEU A 219 16.95 0.31 3.52
C LEU A 219 17.84 -0.84 3.03
N LEU A 220 17.27 -1.80 2.29
CA LEU A 220 18.05 -2.90 1.70
C LEU A 220 19.12 -2.37 0.74
N LYS A 221 18.79 -1.37 -0.08
CA LYS A 221 19.75 -0.73 -0.98
C LYS A 221 20.87 -0.04 -0.18
N CYS A 222 20.54 0.67 0.90
CA CYS A 222 21.52 1.32 1.76
C CYS A 222 22.42 0.31 2.50
N ARG A 223 21.88 -0.83 2.93
CA ARG A 223 22.63 -1.91 3.61
C ARG A 223 23.51 -2.72 2.68
N ASP A 224 22.97 -3.16 1.54
CA ASP A 224 23.54 -4.24 0.74
C ASP A 224 24.30 -3.74 -0.49
N GLU A 225 23.89 -2.60 -1.06
CA GLU A 225 24.48 -2.06 -2.30
C GLU A 225 25.37 -0.84 -2.02
N LEU A 226 24.81 0.18 -1.35
CA LEU A 226 25.52 1.43 -1.09
C LEU A 226 26.45 1.34 0.11
N ARG A 227 26.21 0.37 1.01
CA ARG A 227 26.95 0.18 2.27
C ARG A 227 27.00 1.44 3.13
N THR A 228 26.00 2.31 3.04
CA THR A 228 25.87 3.51 3.88
C THR A 228 25.25 3.17 5.23
N LEU A 229 24.42 2.13 5.29
CA LEU A 229 23.78 1.63 6.52
C LEU A 229 24.12 0.14 6.76
N PRO A 230 25.40 -0.25 6.91
CA PRO A 230 25.82 -1.65 6.96
C PRO A 230 25.41 -2.41 8.23
N ARG A 231 25.02 -1.71 9.32
CA ARG A 231 24.61 -2.31 10.61
C ARG A 231 23.10 -2.48 10.73
N LEU A 232 22.34 -2.27 9.64
CA LEU A 232 20.91 -2.56 9.63
C LEU A 232 20.70 -4.05 9.93
N SER A 233 19.71 -4.32 10.76
CA SER A 233 19.34 -5.67 11.20
C SER A 233 19.28 -6.67 10.04
N SER A 234 19.69 -7.91 10.31
CA SER A 234 19.55 -9.03 9.37
C SER A 234 18.09 -9.43 9.15
N ARG A 235 17.18 -8.99 10.03
CA ARG A 235 15.72 -9.17 9.93
C ARG A 235 15.07 -8.26 8.89
N LEU A 236 15.77 -7.23 8.38
CA LEU A 236 15.25 -6.35 7.33
C LEU A 236 14.85 -7.15 6.07
N GLY A 237 13.61 -6.94 5.64
CA GLY A 237 12.98 -7.63 4.52
C GLY A 237 12.40 -9.01 4.86
N ARG A 238 12.46 -9.46 6.12
CA ARG A 238 11.85 -10.71 6.57
C ARG A 238 10.43 -10.49 7.08
N MET A 239 9.66 -11.58 7.18
CA MET A 239 8.29 -11.59 7.73
C MET A 239 7.38 -10.57 7.03
N VAL A 240 7.44 -10.52 5.70
CA VAL A 240 6.53 -9.72 4.90
C VAL A 240 5.28 -10.54 4.64
N ARG A 241 4.12 -9.89 4.63
CA ARG A 241 2.82 -10.55 4.51
C ARG A 241 1.91 -9.82 3.54
N SER A 242 0.90 -10.52 3.05
CA SER A 242 -0.06 -10.03 2.06
C SER A 242 -1.43 -9.69 2.62
N ASN A 243 -1.59 -9.70 3.95
CA ASN A 243 -2.89 -9.69 4.63
C ASN A 243 -3.80 -10.88 4.26
N SER A 244 -3.21 -11.93 3.67
CA SER A 244 -3.91 -13.13 3.18
C SER A 244 -5.13 -12.77 2.33
N GLU A 245 -4.88 -11.97 1.31
CA GLU A 245 -5.92 -11.32 0.52
C GLU A 245 -6.25 -12.08 -0.78
N ALA A 246 -7.53 -12.14 -1.13
CA ALA A 246 -8.01 -12.54 -2.44
C ALA A 246 -9.01 -11.51 -2.99
N LEU A 247 -8.89 -11.21 -4.29
CA LEU A 247 -9.73 -10.24 -5.01
C LEU A 247 -10.51 -10.97 -6.11
N LEU A 248 -11.78 -11.27 -5.84
CA LEU A 248 -12.63 -12.10 -6.71
C LEU A 248 -13.80 -11.27 -7.26
N GLY A 249 -13.84 -11.06 -8.57
CA GLY A 249 -14.86 -10.25 -9.25
C GLY A 249 -16.05 -11.09 -9.73
N SER A 250 -17.26 -10.62 -9.46
CA SER A 250 -18.49 -11.12 -10.08
C SER A 250 -19.10 -10.02 -10.97
N THR A 251 -19.36 -10.32 -12.23
CA THR A 251 -20.02 -9.40 -13.18
C THR A 251 -21.38 -9.93 -13.57
N ALA A 252 -22.46 -9.30 -13.14
CA ALA A 252 -23.82 -9.72 -13.47
C ALA A 252 -24.03 -9.76 -15.00
N ARG A 253 -24.62 -10.85 -15.50
CA ARG A 253 -24.97 -10.96 -16.93
C ARG A 253 -26.01 -9.92 -17.33
N HIS A 254 -26.95 -9.65 -16.43
CA HIS A 254 -28.04 -8.71 -16.63
C HIS A 254 -27.76 -7.34 -15.99
N GLY A 255 -27.94 -6.26 -16.75
CA GLY A 255 -27.67 -4.88 -16.31
C GLY A 255 -28.87 -4.20 -15.64
N ASN A 256 -29.66 -4.95 -14.85
CA ASN A 256 -30.87 -4.44 -14.20
C ASN A 256 -30.55 -3.73 -12.89
N VAL A 257 -29.46 -4.11 -12.24
CA VAL A 257 -28.99 -3.60 -10.95
C VAL A 257 -27.73 -2.76 -11.18
N ASP A 258 -27.60 -1.65 -10.46
CA ASP A 258 -26.39 -0.82 -10.47
C ASP A 258 -25.56 -1.09 -9.21
N TYR A 259 -24.52 -1.91 -9.35
CA TYR A 259 -23.57 -2.25 -8.29
C TYR A 259 -22.48 -1.18 -8.09
N SER A 260 -22.43 -0.13 -8.91
CA SER A 260 -21.43 0.95 -8.75
C SER A 260 -21.80 1.98 -7.69
N GLN A 261 -23.03 1.95 -7.17
CA GLN A 261 -23.52 2.93 -6.20
C GLN A 261 -23.06 2.61 -4.76
N GLY A 262 -22.85 3.67 -3.99
CA GLY A 262 -22.36 3.61 -2.62
C GLY A 262 -20.97 4.20 -2.44
N VAL A 263 -20.39 4.01 -1.25
CA VAL A 263 -18.95 4.14 -1.06
C VAL A 263 -18.26 2.87 -1.57
N ALA A 264 -16.93 2.86 -1.72
CA ALA A 264 -16.24 1.73 -2.34
C ALA A 264 -16.47 0.40 -1.59
N ILE A 265 -16.50 0.43 -0.25
CA ILE A 265 -16.75 -0.69 0.65
C ILE A 265 -17.78 -0.24 1.68
N THR A 266 -18.94 -0.89 1.74
CA THR A 266 -20.12 -0.43 2.51
C THR A 266 -20.52 -1.35 3.66
N SER A 267 -20.16 -2.62 3.58
CA SER A 267 -20.42 -3.63 4.60
C SER A 267 -19.22 -4.56 4.75
N HIS A 268 -19.23 -5.31 5.84
CA HIS A 268 -18.23 -6.29 6.19
C HIS A 268 -18.91 -7.38 7.01
N PHE A 269 -18.50 -8.65 6.85
CA PHE A 269 -18.81 -9.70 7.80
C PHE A 269 -17.70 -10.75 7.90
N TRP A 270 -17.69 -11.52 8.99
CA TRP A 270 -16.75 -12.62 9.21
C TRP A 270 -17.37 -13.94 8.75
N ILE A 271 -16.81 -14.54 7.70
CA ILE A 271 -17.22 -15.86 7.17
C ILE A 271 -16.97 -16.94 8.22
N ASP A 272 -15.81 -16.86 8.87
CA ASP A 272 -15.36 -17.69 9.98
C ASP A 272 -14.49 -16.83 10.91
N ASP A 273 -13.89 -17.42 11.94
CA ASP A 273 -13.16 -16.67 12.98
C ASP A 273 -11.86 -16.02 12.49
N VAL A 274 -11.44 -16.36 11.27
CA VAL A 274 -10.17 -15.91 10.69
C VAL A 274 -10.32 -15.25 9.32
N THR A 275 -11.52 -15.27 8.72
CA THR A 275 -11.77 -14.84 7.33
C THR A 275 -12.89 -13.81 7.25
N SER A 276 -12.59 -12.64 6.72
CA SER A 276 -13.56 -11.57 6.46
C SER A 276 -13.84 -11.40 4.97
N VAL A 277 -14.98 -10.79 4.65
CA VAL A 277 -15.34 -10.42 3.27
C VAL A 277 -16.01 -9.05 3.20
N GLU A 278 -15.67 -8.31 2.13
CA GLU A 278 -16.13 -6.96 1.86
C GLU A 278 -16.52 -6.79 0.38
N PRO A 279 -17.63 -6.10 0.05
CA PRO A 279 -18.00 -5.78 -1.33
C PRO A 279 -17.30 -4.49 -1.79
N VAL A 280 -16.39 -4.64 -2.74
CA VAL A 280 -15.62 -3.56 -3.36
C VAL A 280 -16.22 -3.17 -4.71
N ARG A 281 -16.44 -1.87 -4.95
CA ARG A 281 -16.92 -1.35 -6.24
C ARG A 281 -16.07 -0.23 -6.81
N TYR A 282 -16.22 -0.04 -8.11
CA TYR A 282 -15.71 1.10 -8.86
C TYR A 282 -16.87 1.95 -9.36
N PRO A 283 -16.70 3.27 -9.54
CA PRO A 283 -17.77 4.10 -10.06
C PRO A 283 -18.07 3.73 -11.52
N ARG A 284 -19.32 3.92 -11.96
CA ARG A 284 -19.68 3.76 -13.37
C ARG A 284 -18.71 4.52 -14.28
N GLY A 285 -18.31 3.87 -15.38
CA GLY A 285 -17.31 4.40 -16.32
C GLY A 285 -15.84 4.12 -15.94
N SER A 286 -15.55 3.61 -14.74
CA SER A 286 -14.18 3.22 -14.33
C SER A 286 -13.88 1.75 -14.57
N SER A 287 -13.97 1.32 -15.82
CA SER A 287 -13.86 -0.09 -16.21
C SER A 287 -12.44 -0.57 -16.55
N PHE A 288 -11.39 0.19 -16.21
CA PHE A 288 -10.01 -0.16 -16.61
C PHE A 288 -9.55 -1.51 -16.04
N ILE A 289 -9.94 -1.83 -14.81
CA ILE A 289 -9.60 -3.08 -14.11
C ILE A 289 -10.06 -4.32 -14.89
N ARG A 290 -11.12 -4.22 -15.72
CA ARG A 290 -11.56 -5.34 -16.57
C ARG A 290 -10.48 -5.88 -17.51
N ASN A 291 -9.44 -5.11 -17.83
CA ASN A 291 -8.39 -5.54 -18.76
C ASN A 291 -7.34 -6.45 -18.10
N ILE A 292 -7.32 -6.50 -16.76
CA ILE A 292 -6.40 -7.33 -15.98
C ILE A 292 -7.12 -8.46 -15.23
N THR A 293 -8.42 -8.65 -15.47
CA THR A 293 -9.18 -9.81 -14.98
C THR A 293 -9.20 -10.93 -16.02
N LEU A 294 -9.46 -12.17 -15.63
CA LEU A 294 -9.73 -13.34 -16.48
C LEU A 294 -10.86 -14.16 -15.84
N PRO A 295 -11.61 -14.96 -16.63
CA PRO A 295 -12.59 -15.87 -16.06
C PRO A 295 -11.92 -16.86 -15.11
N VAL A 296 -12.58 -17.18 -14.01
CA VAL A 296 -12.10 -18.24 -13.11
C VAL A 296 -12.28 -19.59 -13.80
N VAL A 297 -11.19 -20.33 -13.93
CA VAL A 297 -11.16 -21.68 -14.50
C VAL A 297 -10.46 -22.62 -13.52
N ASP A 298 -10.51 -23.93 -13.78
CA ASP A 298 -9.66 -24.87 -13.05
C ASP A 298 -8.17 -24.45 -13.19
N MET A 299 -7.54 -24.21 -12.04
CA MET A 299 -6.18 -23.69 -11.91
C MET A 299 -5.11 -24.80 -11.87
N GLU A 300 -5.48 -26.08 -12.00
CA GLU A 300 -4.51 -27.17 -12.01
C GLU A 300 -3.59 -27.15 -13.26
N GLY A 301 -2.31 -27.47 -13.05
CA GLY A 301 -1.29 -27.53 -14.11
C GLY A 301 -0.62 -26.18 -14.40
N GLY A 302 0.27 -26.18 -15.41
CA GLY A 302 1.10 -25.02 -15.75
C GLY A 302 0.42 -23.98 -16.65
N PHE A 303 1.11 -22.86 -16.87
CA PHE A 303 0.66 -21.70 -17.64
C PHE A 303 -0.11 -22.04 -18.93
N TRP A 304 0.45 -22.88 -19.81
CA TRP A 304 -0.16 -23.19 -21.11
C TRP A 304 -1.49 -23.95 -20.99
N ARG A 305 -1.63 -24.82 -19.98
CA ARG A 305 -2.87 -25.55 -19.72
C ARG A 305 -3.96 -24.60 -19.24
N ARG A 306 -3.62 -23.69 -18.33
CA ARG A 306 -4.54 -22.67 -17.82
C ARG A 306 -4.95 -21.69 -18.91
N LEU A 307 -4.01 -21.23 -19.73
CA LEU A 307 -4.29 -20.39 -20.89
C LEU A 307 -5.24 -21.09 -21.87
N GLY A 308 -5.00 -22.38 -22.17
CA GLY A 308 -5.90 -23.18 -23.00
C GLY A 308 -7.32 -23.27 -22.43
N ARG A 309 -7.47 -23.43 -21.12
CA ARG A 309 -8.78 -23.44 -20.43
C ARG A 309 -9.48 -22.08 -20.48
N VAL A 310 -8.75 -20.98 -20.29
CA VAL A 310 -9.29 -19.62 -20.43
C VAL A 310 -9.79 -19.38 -21.86
N LEU A 311 -9.01 -19.79 -22.87
CA LEU A 311 -9.41 -19.68 -24.27
C LEU A 311 -10.64 -20.55 -24.57
N LEU A 312 -10.66 -21.80 -24.10
CA LEU A 312 -11.80 -22.70 -24.25
C LEU A 312 -13.05 -22.14 -23.57
N ASN A 313 -12.93 -21.60 -22.36
CA ASN A 313 -14.04 -20.96 -21.64
C ASN A 313 -14.61 -19.77 -22.44
N GLY A 314 -13.74 -18.94 -23.02
CA GLY A 314 -14.17 -17.83 -23.88
C GLY A 314 -14.87 -18.29 -25.17
N LEU A 315 -14.44 -19.42 -25.75
CA LEU A 315 -15.11 -20.03 -26.91
C LEU A 315 -16.46 -20.65 -26.57
N GLN A 316 -16.57 -21.28 -25.38
CA GLN A 316 -17.81 -21.90 -24.90
C GLN A 316 -18.85 -20.86 -24.43
N ASN A 317 -18.39 -19.71 -23.91
CA ASN A 317 -19.24 -18.65 -23.36
C ASN A 317 -18.97 -17.31 -24.08
N PRO A 318 -19.26 -17.20 -25.39
CA PRO A 318 -18.92 -16.02 -26.17
C PRO A 318 -19.64 -14.75 -25.70
N TYR A 319 -20.86 -14.89 -25.16
CA TYR A 319 -21.60 -13.77 -24.57
C TYR A 319 -20.89 -13.25 -23.31
N ASP A 320 -20.49 -14.14 -22.40
CA ASP A 320 -19.81 -13.75 -21.15
C ASP A 320 -18.48 -13.04 -21.45
N LEU A 321 -17.72 -13.57 -22.42
CA LEU A 321 -16.49 -12.93 -22.90
C LEU A 321 -16.78 -11.52 -23.45
N LEU A 322 -17.79 -11.38 -24.31
CA LEU A 322 -18.19 -10.09 -24.88
C LEU A 322 -18.63 -9.11 -23.77
N LYS A 323 -19.44 -9.59 -22.81
CA LYS A 323 -19.97 -8.83 -21.68
C LYS A 323 -18.86 -8.27 -20.80
N VAL A 324 -17.90 -9.09 -20.42
CA VAL A 324 -16.80 -8.65 -19.53
C VAL A 324 -15.77 -7.80 -20.26
N ARG A 325 -15.48 -8.08 -21.55
CA ARG A 325 -14.36 -7.43 -22.26
C ARG A 325 -14.72 -6.21 -23.07
N LEU A 326 -15.85 -6.24 -23.76
CA LEU A 326 -16.15 -5.30 -24.83
C LEU A 326 -17.35 -4.41 -24.51
N LEU A 327 -18.38 -4.95 -23.86
CA LEU A 327 -19.55 -4.15 -23.52
C LEU A 327 -19.21 -3.03 -22.52
N PRO A 328 -19.90 -1.87 -22.60
CA PRO A 328 -19.76 -0.78 -21.64
C PRO A 328 -20.26 -1.20 -20.25
N ASP A 329 -20.07 -0.33 -19.25
CA ASP A 329 -20.67 -0.48 -17.92
C ASP A 329 -20.22 -1.68 -17.09
N TRP A 330 -19.05 -2.28 -17.37
CA TRP A 330 -18.45 -3.29 -16.49
C TRP A 330 -18.47 -2.87 -15.00
N ALA A 331 -17.99 -1.66 -14.66
CA ALA A 331 -17.99 -1.20 -13.27
C ALA A 331 -19.40 -1.08 -12.64
N ARG A 332 -20.44 -0.84 -13.45
CA ARG A 332 -21.84 -0.78 -13.01
C ARG A 332 -22.36 -2.18 -12.66
N ASP A 333 -21.96 -3.18 -13.44
CA ASP A 333 -22.50 -4.53 -13.36
C ASP A 333 -21.61 -5.47 -12.50
N SER A 334 -20.48 -4.97 -11.98
CA SER A 334 -19.48 -5.76 -11.26
C SER A 334 -19.35 -5.38 -9.80
N THR A 335 -19.22 -6.40 -8.95
CA THR A 335 -18.74 -6.29 -7.56
C THR A 335 -17.49 -7.15 -7.41
N ILE A 336 -16.46 -6.63 -6.74
CA ILE A 336 -15.28 -7.40 -6.35
C ILE A 336 -15.45 -7.77 -4.88
N LEU A 337 -15.33 -9.03 -4.54
CA LEU A 337 -15.23 -9.47 -3.15
C LEU A 337 -13.77 -9.40 -2.73
N LEU A 338 -13.51 -8.56 -1.73
CA LEU A 338 -12.24 -8.52 -1.01
C LEU A 338 -12.36 -9.49 0.15
N ILE A 339 -11.58 -10.57 0.09
CA ILE A 339 -11.49 -11.57 1.15
C ILE A 339 -10.14 -11.41 1.82
N MET A 340 -10.11 -11.36 3.14
CA MET A 340 -8.87 -11.24 3.92
C MET A 340 -8.86 -12.28 5.04
N GLN A 341 -7.67 -12.75 5.41
CA GLN A 341 -7.53 -13.66 6.54
C GLN A 341 -6.48 -13.20 7.55
N THR A 342 -6.70 -13.60 8.79
CA THR A 342 -5.76 -13.46 9.91
C THR A 342 -4.67 -14.53 9.88
N ILE A 343 -4.88 -15.59 9.10
CA ILE A 343 -3.94 -16.71 8.93
C ILE A 343 -2.59 -16.17 8.46
N GLU A 344 -1.54 -16.62 9.13
CA GLU A 344 -0.17 -16.30 8.79
C GLU A 344 0.20 -16.80 7.38
N ASN A 345 0.76 -15.91 6.57
CA ASN A 345 1.53 -16.27 5.39
C ASN A 345 2.75 -15.37 5.28
N ARG A 346 3.85 -15.92 4.77
CA ARG A 346 5.15 -15.26 4.85
C ARG A 346 5.81 -15.20 3.49
N LEU A 347 6.39 -14.04 3.22
CA LEU A 347 7.31 -13.81 2.12
C LEU A 347 8.50 -12.96 2.61
N HIS A 348 9.55 -12.94 1.81
CA HIS A 348 10.72 -12.12 2.06
C HIS A 348 10.97 -11.17 0.90
N LEU A 349 11.32 -9.93 1.24
CA LEU A 349 11.75 -8.93 0.28
C LEU A 349 13.27 -8.84 0.31
N LYS A 350 13.89 -8.97 -0.88
CA LYS A 350 15.34 -8.82 -1.04
C LYS A 350 15.68 -8.03 -2.30
N ARG A 351 16.95 -7.62 -2.39
CA ARG A 351 17.50 -6.99 -3.59
C ARG A 351 17.97 -8.08 -4.55
N GLY A 352 17.35 -8.17 -5.71
CA GLY A 352 17.60 -9.23 -6.68
C GLY A 352 17.35 -8.80 -8.11
N ARG A 353 17.34 -9.76 -9.03
CA ARG A 353 16.95 -9.55 -10.43
C ARG A 353 15.74 -10.43 -10.72
N ASN A 354 14.82 -9.92 -11.52
CA ASN A 354 13.73 -10.69 -12.10
C ASN A 354 13.49 -10.28 -13.56
N LEU A 355 12.56 -10.95 -14.23
CA LEU A 355 12.23 -10.65 -15.63
C LEU A 355 11.86 -9.17 -15.84
N PHE A 356 11.17 -8.55 -14.89
CA PHE A 356 10.72 -7.16 -14.97
C PHE A 356 11.85 -6.14 -14.71
N THR A 357 12.88 -6.51 -13.96
CA THR A 357 14.03 -5.65 -13.68
C THR A 357 15.17 -5.83 -14.69
N LEU A 358 15.06 -6.80 -15.60
CA LEU A 358 16.07 -7.15 -16.60
C LEU A 358 17.48 -7.24 -15.95
N TRP A 359 18.41 -6.40 -16.37
CA TRP A 359 19.80 -6.36 -15.89
C TRP A 359 19.96 -5.60 -14.56
N ARG A 360 18.98 -4.77 -14.19
CA ARG A 360 19.03 -3.91 -12.99
C ARG A 360 18.61 -4.73 -11.76
N LYS A 361 19.24 -4.43 -10.62
CA LYS A 361 18.75 -4.95 -9.34
C LYS A 361 17.49 -4.19 -8.94
N GLY A 362 16.44 -4.92 -8.57
CA GLY A 362 15.17 -4.43 -8.06
C GLY A 362 14.81 -5.08 -6.73
N LEU A 363 13.67 -4.68 -6.19
CA LEU A 363 13.03 -5.43 -5.12
C LEU A 363 12.45 -6.71 -5.72
N VAL A 364 12.69 -7.85 -5.08
CA VAL A 364 12.13 -9.14 -5.48
C VAL A 364 11.59 -9.87 -4.25
N THR A 365 10.64 -10.76 -4.48
CA THR A 365 10.12 -11.67 -3.45
C THR A 365 10.87 -13.00 -3.45
N GLU A 366 10.84 -13.63 -2.29
CA GLU A 366 11.19 -15.02 -2.05
C GLU A 366 10.11 -15.59 -1.14
N GLN A 367 9.40 -16.63 -1.60
CA GLN A 367 8.36 -17.28 -0.81
C GLN A 367 8.98 -18.02 0.39
N ASP A 368 8.25 -18.03 1.49
CA ASP A 368 8.53 -18.94 2.59
C ASP A 368 8.12 -20.37 2.20
N THR A 369 8.99 -21.34 2.44
CA THR A 369 8.75 -22.74 2.07
C THR A 369 7.79 -23.48 3.00
N HIS A 370 7.53 -22.93 4.19
CA HIS A 370 6.71 -23.55 5.22
C HIS A 370 5.28 -22.99 5.25
N VAL A 371 5.13 -21.68 5.02
CA VAL A 371 3.83 -21.00 5.09
C VAL A 371 3.64 -20.04 3.90
N PRO A 372 3.50 -20.57 2.67
CA PRO A 372 3.39 -19.74 1.46
C PRO A 372 2.04 -18.98 1.44
N VAL A 373 2.02 -17.86 0.71
CA VAL A 373 0.77 -17.12 0.44
C VAL A 373 -0.12 -17.98 -0.46
N PRO A 374 -1.31 -18.40 -0.01
CA PRO A 374 -2.19 -19.22 -0.83
C PRO A 374 -2.80 -18.36 -1.96
N ALA A 375 -2.93 -18.95 -3.15
CA ALA A 375 -3.65 -18.31 -4.26
C ALA A 375 -5.18 -18.43 -4.10
N VAL A 376 -5.66 -19.41 -3.32
CA VAL A 376 -7.10 -19.68 -3.13
C VAL A 376 -7.39 -19.78 -1.63
N ILE A 377 -8.40 -19.03 -1.19
CA ILE A 377 -8.94 -19.08 0.17
C ILE A 377 -10.26 -19.85 0.10
N ALA A 378 -10.33 -21.04 0.69
CA ALA A 378 -11.46 -21.95 0.53
C ALA A 378 -12.79 -21.36 1.05
N ALA A 379 -12.77 -20.77 2.25
CA ALA A 379 -13.95 -20.10 2.82
C ALA A 379 -14.44 -18.94 1.94
N GLY A 380 -13.52 -18.10 1.49
CA GLY A 380 -13.80 -17.02 0.55
C GLY A 380 -14.34 -17.50 -0.81
N ARG A 381 -13.87 -18.66 -1.29
CA ARG A 381 -14.36 -19.25 -2.54
C ARG A 381 -15.83 -19.66 -2.46
N GLN A 382 -16.27 -20.21 -1.31
CA GLN A 382 -17.68 -20.57 -1.10
C GLN A 382 -18.60 -19.34 -1.17
N VAL A 383 -18.23 -18.26 -0.48
CA VAL A 383 -18.97 -16.98 -0.55
C VAL A 383 -18.96 -16.41 -1.97
N PHE A 384 -17.83 -16.49 -2.68
CA PHE A 384 -17.72 -16.02 -4.06
C PHE A 384 -18.58 -16.80 -5.05
N ASP A 385 -18.60 -18.13 -4.95
CA ASP A 385 -19.46 -18.98 -5.77
C ASP A 385 -20.93 -18.67 -5.50
N ARG A 386 -21.31 -18.55 -4.23
CA ARG A 386 -22.69 -18.22 -3.84
C ARG A 386 -23.12 -16.82 -4.29
N PHE A 387 -22.25 -15.82 -4.18
CA PHE A 387 -22.51 -14.47 -4.66
C PHE A 387 -22.72 -14.45 -6.17
N ALA A 388 -21.90 -15.19 -6.93
CA ALA A 388 -22.08 -15.31 -8.37
C ALA A 388 -23.40 -16.01 -8.75
N GLU A 389 -23.84 -17.04 -8.03
CA GLU A 389 -25.15 -17.66 -8.23
C GLU A 389 -26.31 -16.67 -8.04
N LEU A 390 -26.30 -15.93 -6.92
CA LEU A 390 -27.36 -14.98 -6.57
C LEU A 390 -27.42 -13.77 -7.52
N THR A 391 -26.30 -13.46 -8.19
CA THR A 391 -26.21 -12.33 -9.13
C THR A 391 -26.36 -12.72 -10.60
N ASP A 392 -26.52 -14.02 -10.92
CA ASP A 392 -26.26 -14.56 -12.26
C ASP A 392 -24.96 -13.98 -12.84
N GLY A 393 -23.90 -14.10 -12.04
CA GLY A 393 -22.61 -13.46 -12.22
C GLY A 393 -21.62 -14.28 -13.03
N ILE A 394 -20.84 -13.59 -13.84
CA ILE A 394 -19.64 -14.09 -14.50
C ILE A 394 -18.47 -13.92 -13.54
N GLN A 395 -17.92 -15.03 -13.09
CA GLN A 395 -16.80 -15.06 -12.15
C GLN A 395 -15.47 -14.72 -12.83
N GLY A 396 -14.70 -13.82 -12.23
CA GLY A 396 -13.36 -13.47 -12.68
C GLY A 396 -12.39 -13.23 -11.52
N ALA A 397 -11.11 -13.45 -11.78
CA ALA A 397 -10.00 -13.13 -10.88
C ALA A 397 -8.91 -12.41 -11.67
N SER A 398 -7.86 -11.92 -11.00
CA SER A 398 -6.79 -11.22 -11.70
C SER A 398 -6.00 -12.16 -12.62
N LEU A 399 -5.47 -11.63 -13.71
CA LEU A 399 -4.77 -12.41 -14.74
C LEU A 399 -3.56 -13.16 -14.17
N ASN A 400 -2.82 -12.53 -13.26
CA ASN A 400 -1.67 -13.12 -12.59
C ASN A 400 -2.07 -14.27 -11.64
N ASP A 401 -3.21 -14.15 -10.97
CA ASP A 401 -3.74 -15.22 -10.13
C ASP A 401 -4.12 -16.43 -11.01
N VAL A 402 -4.90 -16.17 -12.07
CA VAL A 402 -5.36 -17.22 -13.00
C VAL A 402 -4.23 -17.90 -13.75
N LEU A 403 -3.32 -17.15 -14.40
CA LEU A 403 -2.32 -17.76 -15.27
C LEU A 403 -1.05 -18.18 -14.55
N LEU A 404 -0.68 -17.49 -13.46
CA LEU A 404 0.64 -17.62 -12.83
C LEU A 404 0.57 -18.13 -11.38
N SER A 405 -0.62 -18.30 -10.78
CA SER A 405 -0.76 -18.57 -9.33
C SER A 405 -0.01 -17.55 -8.48
N THR A 406 0.00 -16.31 -8.94
CA THR A 406 0.66 -15.19 -8.29
C THR A 406 -0.44 -14.32 -7.69
N PRO A 407 -0.66 -14.31 -6.36
CA PRO A 407 -1.74 -13.54 -5.75
C PRO A 407 -1.60 -12.03 -5.95
N THR A 408 -2.71 -11.31 -5.81
CA THR A 408 -2.76 -9.84 -5.82
C THR A 408 -3.13 -9.34 -4.43
N THR A 409 -2.43 -8.34 -3.93
CA THR A 409 -2.78 -7.68 -2.66
C THR A 409 -2.72 -6.16 -2.78
N ALA A 410 -3.62 -5.47 -2.08
CA ALA A 410 -3.52 -4.04 -1.80
C ALA A 410 -2.86 -3.77 -0.43
N HIS A 411 -2.66 -4.81 0.37
CA HIS A 411 -2.32 -4.74 1.79
C HIS A 411 -1.02 -5.50 2.11
N ILE A 412 0.07 -5.11 1.47
CA ILE A 412 1.40 -5.61 1.85
C ILE A 412 1.81 -5.05 3.22
N LEU A 413 2.34 -5.90 4.11
CA LEU A 413 2.68 -5.58 5.50
C LEU A 413 4.04 -6.18 5.89
N GLY A 414 4.71 -5.61 6.88
CA GLY A 414 5.94 -6.17 7.45
C GLY A 414 7.24 -5.83 6.67
N GLY A 415 8.36 -6.45 7.08
CA GLY A 415 9.69 -6.20 6.52
C GLY A 415 10.62 -5.33 7.38
N CYS A 416 10.05 -4.54 8.30
CA CYS A 416 10.76 -3.73 9.30
C CYS A 416 10.16 -3.94 10.70
N GLY A 417 9.88 -5.20 11.05
CA GLY A 417 9.17 -5.53 12.30
C GLY A 417 9.83 -5.00 13.57
N ILE A 418 8.99 -4.75 14.59
CA ILE A 418 9.38 -4.35 15.94
C ILE A 418 10.03 -5.56 16.63
N GLY A 419 11.10 -5.35 17.40
CA GLY A 419 11.74 -6.41 18.19
C GLY A 419 12.34 -5.89 19.48
N ALA A 420 12.84 -6.80 20.32
CA ALA A 420 13.56 -6.46 21.54
C ALA A 420 14.98 -5.95 21.24
N ASP A 421 15.59 -6.43 20.14
CA ASP A 421 16.93 -6.06 19.70
C ASP A 421 17.12 -6.25 18.18
N ALA A 422 18.31 -5.91 17.69
CA ALA A 422 18.67 -6.01 16.27
C ALA A 422 18.70 -7.45 15.72
N SER A 423 18.62 -8.48 16.57
CA SER A 423 18.56 -9.89 16.16
C SER A 423 17.13 -10.37 15.96
N SER A 424 16.17 -9.78 16.67
CA SER A 424 14.75 -10.13 16.65
C SER A 424 13.90 -9.19 15.77
N GLY A 425 14.26 -7.90 15.66
CA GLY A 425 13.56 -6.91 14.84
C GLY A 425 14.47 -5.96 14.05
N VAL A 426 13.87 -4.97 13.39
CA VAL A 426 14.55 -3.88 12.67
C VAL A 426 14.47 -2.57 13.44
N VAL A 427 13.35 -2.35 14.12
CA VAL A 427 13.11 -1.21 15.00
C VAL A 427 12.78 -1.67 16.41
N ASP A 428 13.03 -0.80 17.39
CA ASP A 428 12.60 -1.02 18.77
C ASP A 428 11.12 -0.67 18.98
N THR A 429 10.63 -0.80 20.22
CA THR A 429 9.23 -0.48 20.58
C THR A 429 8.89 1.01 20.42
N LYS A 430 9.88 1.88 20.24
CA LYS A 430 9.71 3.32 19.95
C LYS A 430 9.84 3.62 18.45
N HIS A 431 9.87 2.59 17.61
CA HIS A 431 10.06 2.66 16.16
C HIS A 431 11.45 3.15 15.73
N GLU A 432 12.41 3.28 16.64
CA GLU A 432 13.78 3.68 16.31
C GLU A 432 14.54 2.50 15.70
N VAL A 433 15.21 2.76 14.58
CA VAL A 433 16.00 1.76 13.85
C VAL A 433 17.22 1.38 14.69
N PHE A 434 17.35 0.09 15.00
CA PHE A 434 18.50 -0.41 15.74
C PHE A 434 19.81 0.00 15.06
N ASN A 435 20.79 0.41 15.88
CA ASN A 435 22.12 0.88 15.48
C ASN A 435 22.17 2.25 14.76
N TYR A 436 21.04 2.93 14.58
CA TYR A 436 20.93 4.23 13.91
C TYR A 436 20.07 5.24 14.69
N PRO A 437 20.60 5.85 15.76
CA PRO A 437 19.85 6.82 16.57
C PRO A 437 19.31 7.98 15.75
N GLY A 438 18.05 8.35 15.96
CA GLY A 438 17.35 9.38 15.18
C GLY A 438 16.78 8.92 13.85
N MET A 439 16.86 7.63 13.53
CA MET A 439 16.22 7.06 12.35
C MET A 439 15.03 6.23 12.80
N TYR A 440 13.85 6.45 12.24
CA TYR A 440 12.61 5.78 12.64
C TYR A 440 11.91 5.17 11.43
N VAL A 441 11.12 4.12 11.64
CA VAL A 441 10.21 3.57 10.61
C VAL A 441 8.77 3.67 11.08
N VAL A 442 7.95 4.40 10.33
CA VAL A 442 6.56 4.71 10.70
C VAL A 442 5.66 4.52 9.47
N ASP A 443 5.46 3.26 9.08
CA ASP A 443 4.54 2.84 8.02
C ASP A 443 4.17 1.35 8.17
N GLY A 444 3.42 0.78 7.20
CA GLY A 444 2.99 -0.62 7.22
C GLY A 444 4.10 -1.67 7.29
N SER A 445 5.38 -1.30 7.14
CA SER A 445 6.48 -2.26 7.26
C SER A 445 6.77 -2.71 8.69
N VAL A 446 6.27 -2.00 9.70
CA VAL A 446 6.41 -2.41 11.10
C VAL A 446 5.32 -3.38 11.56
N ILE A 447 4.26 -3.57 10.75
CA ILE A 447 3.09 -4.37 11.11
C ILE A 447 3.50 -5.85 11.30
N PRO A 448 3.25 -6.43 12.48
CA PRO A 448 3.83 -7.71 12.89
C PRO A 448 3.04 -8.93 12.43
N ALA A 449 1.79 -8.80 11.96
CA ALA A 449 0.92 -9.91 11.58
C ALA A 449 -0.12 -9.53 10.51
N ASN A 450 -0.79 -10.53 9.94
CA ASN A 450 -1.96 -10.30 9.09
C ASN A 450 -3.14 -9.83 9.95
N LEU A 451 -3.79 -8.75 9.53
CA LEU A 451 -4.88 -8.14 10.29
C LEU A 451 -6.21 -8.84 10.02
N GLY A 452 -6.39 -9.39 8.82
CA GLY A 452 -7.69 -9.88 8.36
C GLY A 452 -8.69 -8.75 8.08
N VAL A 453 -8.26 -7.49 8.15
CA VAL A 453 -9.04 -6.27 7.90
C VAL A 453 -8.15 -5.21 7.24
N ASN A 454 -8.72 -4.08 6.79
CA ASN A 454 -7.93 -3.05 6.09
C ASN A 454 -6.92 -2.36 7.04
N PRO A 455 -5.65 -2.22 6.66
CA PRO A 455 -4.57 -1.87 7.58
C PRO A 455 -4.39 -0.37 7.86
N SER A 456 -5.06 0.52 7.13
CA SER A 456 -4.76 1.96 7.24
C SER A 456 -5.01 2.51 8.65
N LEU A 457 -6.08 2.06 9.32
CA LEU A 457 -6.37 2.50 10.69
C LEU A 457 -5.26 2.05 11.66
N THR A 458 -4.86 0.78 11.60
CA THR A 458 -3.78 0.22 12.44
C THR A 458 -2.43 0.91 12.18
N ILE A 459 -2.11 1.19 10.92
CA ILE A 459 -0.89 1.92 10.55
C ILE A 459 -0.91 3.32 11.15
N THR A 460 -2.05 4.03 11.07
CA THR A 460 -2.21 5.35 11.70
C THR A 460 -2.12 5.28 13.21
N ALA A 461 -2.75 4.30 13.87
CA ALA A 461 -2.66 4.14 15.33
C ALA A 461 -1.23 3.88 15.81
N LEU A 462 -0.47 3.04 15.09
CA LEU A 462 0.95 2.83 15.38
C LEU A 462 1.79 4.09 15.12
N ALA A 463 1.46 4.88 14.11
CA ALA A 463 2.11 6.16 13.85
C ALA A 463 1.84 7.18 14.96
N GLU A 464 0.58 7.31 15.40
CA GLU A 464 0.18 8.13 16.55
C GLU A 464 0.92 7.71 17.81
N ARG A 465 1.01 6.41 18.06
CA ARG A 465 1.80 5.86 19.17
C ARG A 465 3.26 6.28 19.07
N ALA A 466 3.91 6.00 17.94
CA ALA A 466 5.32 6.34 17.75
C ALA A 466 5.60 7.83 17.94
N MET A 467 4.74 8.69 17.40
CA MET A 467 4.91 10.14 17.52
C MET A 467 4.59 10.67 18.92
N SER A 468 3.67 10.04 19.66
CA SER A 468 3.40 10.40 21.06
C SER A 468 4.59 10.19 22.00
N LEU A 469 5.55 9.33 21.61
CA LEU A 469 6.79 9.09 22.34
C LEU A 469 7.89 10.11 22.00
N THR A 470 7.66 10.97 21.00
CA THR A 470 8.59 12.03 20.64
C THR A 470 8.28 13.27 21.48
N PRO A 471 9.26 13.83 22.22
CA PRO A 471 9.02 14.99 23.04
C PRO A 471 8.68 16.22 22.19
N PRO A 472 7.91 17.18 22.73
CA PRO A 472 7.74 18.49 22.13
C PRO A 472 9.10 19.14 21.84
N LYS A 473 9.16 20.01 20.82
CA LYS A 473 10.42 20.62 20.37
C LYS A 473 11.10 21.43 21.49
N GLU A 474 10.30 22.06 22.35
CA GLU A 474 10.76 22.85 23.49
C GLU A 474 11.41 21.99 24.59
N GLU A 475 11.04 20.71 24.65
CA GLU A 475 11.50 19.73 25.63
C GLU A 475 12.53 18.75 25.05
N ALA A 476 12.83 18.87 23.75
CA ALA A 476 13.76 17.98 23.07
C ALA A 476 15.19 18.17 23.59
N GLU A 477 15.82 17.07 24.00
CA GLU A 477 17.21 17.04 24.42
C GLU A 477 18.18 17.44 23.28
N GLU A 478 19.37 17.89 23.66
CA GLU A 478 20.43 18.23 22.71
C GLU A 478 20.82 17.00 21.88
N VAL A 479 20.76 17.14 20.55
CA VAL A 479 21.03 16.05 19.61
C VAL A 479 22.53 15.72 19.60
N ARG A 480 22.88 14.55 20.15
CA ARG A 480 24.27 14.07 20.17
C ARG A 480 24.73 13.65 18.77
N PRO A 481 25.94 14.05 18.33
CA PRO A 481 26.52 13.59 17.07
C PRO A 481 26.65 12.07 16.99
N LEU A 482 26.49 11.50 15.81
CA LEU A 482 26.74 10.07 15.61
C LEU A 482 28.24 9.77 15.73
N THR A 483 28.57 8.70 16.45
CA THR A 483 29.94 8.19 16.51
C THR A 483 30.17 7.18 15.40
N ALA A 484 31.32 7.28 14.72
CA ALA A 484 31.70 6.30 13.72
C ALA A 484 31.91 4.93 14.39
N PRO A 485 31.29 3.84 13.87
CA PRO A 485 31.53 2.52 14.41
C PRO A 485 32.98 2.08 14.19
N ALA A 486 33.59 1.48 15.22
CA ALA A 486 34.95 0.96 15.14
C ALA A 486 35.08 -0.15 14.08
N GLY A 487 36.14 -0.11 13.27
CA GLY A 487 36.49 -1.18 12.32
C GLY A 487 35.70 -1.23 11.01
N LEU A 488 34.78 -0.30 10.75
CA LEU A 488 34.11 -0.18 9.44
C LEU A 488 34.77 0.89 8.57
N PRO A 489 34.97 0.63 7.26
CA PRO A 489 35.40 1.67 6.35
C PRO A 489 34.35 2.80 6.35
N GLN A 490 34.82 4.05 6.35
CA GLN A 490 33.97 5.23 6.17
C GLN A 490 33.02 4.98 4.98
N PRO A 491 31.72 5.32 5.09
CA PRO A 491 30.77 5.14 4.00
C PRO A 491 31.34 5.75 2.73
N ARG A 492 31.42 4.95 1.65
CA ARG A 492 32.02 5.37 0.38
C ARG A 492 31.33 6.66 -0.06
N SER A 493 32.09 7.71 -0.34
CA SER A 493 31.52 8.97 -0.84
C SER A 493 30.73 8.69 -2.11
N LEU A 494 29.42 8.95 -2.10
CA LEU A 494 28.63 8.91 -3.33
C LEU A 494 29.15 10.00 -4.26
N PRO A 495 29.18 9.78 -5.59
CA PRO A 495 29.74 10.77 -6.50
C PRO A 495 28.94 12.07 -6.41
N ASP A 496 29.66 13.20 -6.30
CA ASP A 496 29.07 14.53 -6.18
C ASP A 496 28.08 14.79 -7.36
N PRO A 497 26.81 15.11 -7.07
CA PRO A 497 25.80 15.40 -8.09
C PRO A 497 26.25 16.48 -9.09
N LYS A 498 27.02 17.47 -8.64
CA LYS A 498 27.54 18.56 -9.49
C LYS A 498 28.62 18.06 -10.44
N LYS A 499 29.53 17.19 -9.97
CA LYS A 499 30.55 16.55 -10.82
C LYS A 499 29.92 15.60 -11.83
N GLN A 500 28.87 14.87 -11.43
CA GLN A 500 28.10 14.04 -12.35
C GLN A 500 27.49 14.89 -13.47
N ALA A 501 26.80 15.98 -13.16
CA ALA A 501 26.20 16.88 -14.15
C ALA A 501 27.23 17.43 -15.16
N LEU A 502 28.44 17.79 -14.71
CA LEU A 502 29.54 18.25 -15.56
C LEU A 502 30.09 17.16 -16.48
N THR A 503 30.33 15.95 -15.95
CA THR A 503 30.77 14.81 -16.77
C THR A 503 29.70 14.42 -17.81
N PHE A 504 28.42 14.58 -17.48
CA PHE A 504 27.31 14.32 -18.40
C PHE A 504 27.20 15.37 -19.51
N ALA A 505 27.36 16.66 -19.20
CA ALA A 505 27.40 17.71 -20.23
C ALA A 505 28.50 17.46 -21.26
N ALA A 506 29.67 16.99 -20.80
CA ALA A 506 30.77 16.61 -21.68
C ALA A 506 30.42 15.40 -22.57
N ILE A 507 29.82 14.35 -22.03
CA ILE A 507 29.43 13.15 -22.80
C ILE A 507 28.31 13.47 -23.80
N ALA A 508 27.29 14.24 -23.41
CA ALA A 508 26.21 14.66 -24.30
C ALA A 508 26.74 15.56 -25.43
N GLY A 509 27.70 16.44 -25.13
CA GLY A 509 28.42 17.22 -26.14
C GLY A 509 29.17 16.36 -27.14
N ILE A 510 29.91 15.33 -26.66
CA ILE A 510 30.63 14.39 -27.53
C ILE A 510 29.66 13.60 -28.42
N ILE A 511 28.57 13.07 -27.87
CA ILE A 511 27.55 12.34 -28.63
C ILE A 511 26.91 13.25 -29.68
N GLY A 512 26.59 14.50 -29.32
CA GLY A 512 26.06 15.51 -30.23
C GLY A 512 27.02 15.81 -31.39
N VAL A 513 28.31 15.95 -31.12
CA VAL A 513 29.35 16.16 -32.14
C VAL A 513 29.49 14.94 -33.05
N VAL A 514 29.46 13.73 -32.50
CA VAL A 514 29.53 12.48 -33.29
C VAL A 514 28.29 12.31 -34.18
N LEU A 515 27.08 12.57 -33.65
CA LEU A 515 25.85 12.53 -34.43
C LEU A 515 25.83 13.59 -35.53
N PHE A 516 26.28 14.81 -35.23
CA PHE A 516 26.38 15.88 -36.22
C PHE A 516 27.39 15.55 -37.33
N ALA A 517 28.56 15.02 -36.97
CA ALA A 517 29.57 14.59 -37.94
C ALA A 517 29.09 13.40 -38.80
N TRP A 518 28.31 12.48 -38.23
CA TRP A 518 27.69 11.37 -38.95
C TRP A 518 26.60 11.83 -39.91
N LEU A 519 25.73 12.76 -39.47
CA LEU A 519 24.68 13.35 -40.30
C LEU A 519 25.23 14.19 -41.46
N LYS A 520 26.40 14.81 -41.31
CA LYS A 520 27.07 15.59 -42.37
C LYS A 520 27.80 14.72 -43.40
N LYS A 521 28.02 13.44 -43.11
CA LYS A 521 28.65 12.45 -44.00
C LYS A 521 27.65 11.64 -44.84
N ARG A 522 26.35 11.77 -44.53
CA ARG A 522 25.25 11.35 -45.40
C ARG A 522 24.78 12.55 -46.20
#